data_AF-A0A380DPH7-F1
#
_entry.id   AF-A0A380DPH7-F1
#
_cell.length_a   1.000
_cell.length_b   1.000
_cell.length_c   1.000
_cell.angle_alpha   90.00
_cell.angle_beta   90.00
_cell.angle_gamma   90.00
#
_symmetry.space_group_name_H-M   'P 1'
#
loop_
_entity.id
_entity.type
_entity.pdbx_description
1 polymer ?
#
loop_
_entity_poly.entity_id
_entity_poly.type
_entity_poly.pdbx_seq_one_letter_code
_entity_poly.pdbx_strand_id
1 'polypeptide(L)' 'MFLLWQWQCFGNKYEETPDVIGKSVKEAEQIFNKNNLKLGKISRSYSDKYPENEIIKTTPNTGERVERGDSV' A
#
# COMPACT_ATOMS: atom_id res chain seq x y z
N MET A 1 -10.64 20.48 -23.30
CA MET A 1 -11.30 20.44 -21.97
C MET A 1 -11.53 18.96 -21.65
N PHE A 2 -10.78 18.25 -20.81
CA PHE A 2 -9.84 18.57 -19.73
C PHE A 2 -8.48 17.91 -19.99
N LEU A 3 -7.43 18.72 -20.10
CA LEU A 3 -6.05 18.31 -19.87
C LEU A 3 -5.89 17.89 -18.40
N LEU A 4 -4.91 17.01 -18.13
CA LEU A 4 -4.33 16.64 -16.81
C LEU A 4 -4.41 15.14 -16.47
N TRP A 5 -4.14 14.24 -17.43
CA TRP A 5 -3.35 13.05 -17.11
C TRP A 5 -1.86 13.38 -17.31
N GLN A 6 -1.39 14.40 -16.59
CA GLN A 6 0.04 14.49 -16.36
C GLN A 6 0.39 13.34 -15.43
N TRP A 7 0.84 12.26 -16.07
CA TRP A 7 1.88 11.39 -15.56
C TRP A 7 2.88 12.23 -14.75
N GLN A 8 2.67 12.30 -13.44
CA GLN A 8 3.72 12.71 -12.52
C GLN A 8 4.66 11.50 -12.39
N CYS A 9 5.50 11.30 -13.41
CA CYS A 9 6.72 10.51 -13.26
C CYS A 9 7.74 11.32 -12.43
N PHE A 10 7.41 11.65 -11.17
CA PHE A 10 8.46 11.99 -10.21
C PHE A 10 9.09 10.67 -9.81
N GLY A 11 10.20 10.34 -10.45
CA GLY A 11 11.04 9.18 -10.15
C GLY A 11 11.74 9.33 -8.82
N ASN A 12 10.99 9.30 -7.71
CA ASN A 12 11.59 8.95 -6.43
C ASN A 12 11.88 7.45 -6.50
N LYS A 13 13.16 7.09 -6.38
CA LYS A 13 13.63 5.69 -6.38
C LYS A 13 12.99 4.89 -5.22
N TYR A 14 12.55 5.62 -4.20
CA TYR A 14 11.89 5.11 -3.02
C TYR A 14 10.51 5.77 -2.87
N GLU A 15 9.51 4.96 -2.55
CA GLU A 15 8.18 5.35 -2.13
C GLU A 15 8.04 5.04 -0.64
N GLU A 16 7.13 5.70 0.08
CA GLU A 16 6.84 5.34 1.47
C GLU A 16 5.69 4.34 1.51
N THR A 17 5.77 3.35 2.40
CA THR A 17 4.69 2.39 2.59
C THR A 17 3.45 3.14 3.08
N PRO A 18 2.35 3.16 2.31
CA PRO A 18 1.16 3.89 2.70
C PRO A 18 0.49 3.25 3.93
N ASP A 19 -0.24 4.06 4.68
CA ASP A 19 -1.00 3.56 5.82
C ASP A 19 -2.25 2.81 5.35
N VAL A 20 -2.22 1.49 5.54
CA VAL A 20 -3.30 0.58 5.22
C VAL A 20 -3.78 -0.18 6.46
N ILE A 21 -3.27 0.15 7.65
CA ILE A 21 -3.69 -0.50 8.90
C ILE A 21 -5.16 -0.15 9.16
N GLY A 22 -5.97 -1.15 9.49
CA GLY A 22 -7.42 -1.01 9.68
C GLY A 22 -8.20 -0.80 8.37
N LYS A 23 -7.55 -0.91 7.20
CA LYS A 23 -8.25 -0.93 5.91
C LYS A 23 -8.52 -2.35 5.46
N SER A 24 -9.51 -2.50 4.59
CA SER A 24 -9.74 -3.77 3.91
C SER A 24 -8.62 -4.08 2.91
N VAL A 25 -8.40 -5.37 2.65
CA VAL A 25 -7.43 -5.84 1.64
C VAL A 25 -7.63 -5.16 0.28
N LYS A 26 -8.89 -4.94 -0.12
CA LYS A 26 -9.23 -4.28 -1.40
C LYS A 26 -8.83 -2.82 -1.43
N GLU A 27 -9.07 -2.09 -0.33
CA GLU A 27 -8.65 -0.69 -0.25
C GLU A 27 -7.13 -0.58 -0.24
N ALA A 28 -6.45 -1.46 0.49
CA ALA A 28 -5.00 -1.51 0.51
C ALA A 28 -4.43 -1.76 -0.89
N GLU A 29 -5.01 -2.71 -1.63
CA GLU A 29 -4.65 -2.97 -3.02
C GLU A 29 -4.79 -1.72 -3.91
N GLN A 30 -5.89 -0.97 -3.78
CA GLN A 30 -6.08 0.27 -4.53
C GLN A 30 -5.05 1.34 -4.16
N ILE A 31 -4.70 1.43 -2.87
CA ILE A 31 -3.72 2.39 -2.38
C ILE A 31 -2.31 2.02 -2.86
N PHE A 32 -1.93 0.75 -2.81
CA PHE A 32 -0.66 0.27 -3.34
C PHE A 32 -0.54 0.55 -4.83
N ASN A 33 -1.58 0.23 -5.61
CA ASN A 33 -1.60 0.51 -7.05
C ASN A 33 -1.45 2.00 -7.36
N LYS A 34 -2.07 2.90 -6.58
CA LYS A 34 -1.90 4.36 -6.73
C LYS A 34 -0.48 4.83 -6.46
N ASN A 35 0.23 4.16 -5.55
CA ASN A 35 1.61 4.47 -5.17
C ASN A 35 2.65 3.69 -6.00
N ASN A 36 2.25 3.03 -7.10
CA ASN A 36 3.12 2.17 -7.90
C ASN A 36 3.80 1.04 -7.07
N LEU A 37 3.12 0.58 -6.03
CA LEU A 37 3.52 -0.55 -5.19
C LEU A 37 2.69 -1.78 -5.57
N LYS A 38 3.30 -2.95 -5.44
CA LYS A 38 2.62 -4.22 -5.70
C LYS A 38 2.16 -4.83 -4.40
N LEU A 39 0.94 -5.35 -4.40
CA LEU A 39 0.46 -6.15 -3.30
C LEU A 39 1.20 -7.49 -3.31
N GLY A 40 1.93 -7.75 -2.23
CA GLY A 40 2.77 -8.92 -2.05
C GLY A 40 2.00 -10.09 -1.42
N LYS A 41 2.64 -10.75 -0.46
CA LYS A 41 2.08 -11.95 0.16
C LYS A 41 1.13 -11.59 1.30
N ILE A 42 -0.16 -11.79 1.07
CA ILE A 42 -1.17 -11.68 2.12
C ILE A 42 -1.03 -12.86 3.08
N SER A 43 -0.70 -12.57 4.33
CA SER A 43 -0.75 -13.53 5.44
C SER A 43 -1.88 -13.17 6.38
N ARG A 44 -2.65 -14.17 6.81
CA ARG A 44 -3.74 -13.96 7.78
C ARG A 44 -3.25 -14.32 9.17
N SER A 45 -3.42 -13.39 10.09
CA SER A 45 -3.08 -13.56 11.50
C SER A 45 -4.26 -13.13 12.35
N TYR A 46 -4.44 -13.80 13.48
CA TYR A 46 -5.49 -13.48 14.43
C TYR A 46 -5.09 -12.25 15.27
N SER A 47 -6.03 -11.32 15.47
CA SER A 47 -5.87 -10.16 16.34
C SER A 47 -7.18 -9.88 17.06
N ASP A 48 -7.12 -9.73 18.38
CA ASP A 48 -8.30 -9.34 19.18
C ASP A 48 -8.65 -7.85 19.05
N LYS A 49 -7.77 -7.05 18.43
CA LYS A 49 -7.92 -5.60 18.32
C LYS A 49 -8.62 -5.14 17.03
N TYR A 50 -8.51 -5.92 15.97
CA TYR A 50 -9.04 -5.56 14.65
C TYR A 50 -10.05 -6.62 14.19
N PRO A 51 -11.18 -6.21 13.58
CA PRO A 51 -12.17 -7.12 13.06
C PRO A 51 -11.65 -7.92 11.86
N GLU A 52 -12.42 -8.93 11.47
CA GLU A 52 -12.09 -9.79 10.32
C GLU A 52 -11.97 -8.98 9.02
N ASN A 53 -11.03 -9.38 8.17
CA ASN A 53 -10.74 -8.78 6.85
C ASN A 53 -10.07 -7.39 6.87
N GLU A 54 -9.62 -6.92 8.03
CA GLU A 54 -8.77 -5.73 8.14
C GLU A 54 -7.28 -6.08 8.18
N ILE A 55 -6.45 -5.19 7.64
CA ILE A 55 -5.00 -5.30 7.74
C ILE A 55 -4.56 -4.87 9.13
N ILE A 56 -3.98 -5.81 9.86
CA ILE A 56 -3.47 -5.58 11.21
C ILE A 56 -1.99 -5.17 11.23
N LYS A 57 -1.26 -5.54 10.16
CA LYS A 57 0.17 -5.34 10.02
C LYS A 57 0.56 -5.48 8.54
N THR A 58 1.50 -4.65 8.10
CA THR A 58 2.22 -4.81 6.83
C THR A 58 3.70 -5.09 7.08
N THR A 59 4.40 -5.61 6.10
CA THR A 59 5.86 -5.72 6.16
C THR A 59 6.40 -5.43 4.77
N PRO A 60 7.15 -4.33 4.58
CA PRO A 60 7.58 -3.33 5.58
C PRO A 60 6.43 -2.51 6.24
N ASN A 61 6.74 -1.89 7.38
CA ASN A 61 5.77 -1.11 8.16
C ASN A 61 5.35 0.16 7.43
N THR A 62 4.20 0.69 7.80
CA THR A 62 3.72 2.00 7.36
C THR A 62 4.76 3.09 7.58
N GLY A 63 4.99 3.92 6.56
CA GLY A 63 5.98 5.00 6.56
C GLY A 63 7.43 4.54 6.33
N GLU A 64 7.70 3.24 6.21
CA GLU A 64 9.03 2.78 5.80
C GLU A 64 9.28 3.05 4.33
N ARG A 65 10.55 3.27 3.98
CA ARG A 65 10.98 3.46 2.60
C ARG A 65 11.05 2.12 1.88
N VAL A 66 10.23 2.00 0.83
CA VAL A 66 10.21 0.88 -0.09
C VAL A 66 10.69 1.32 -1.46
N GLU A 67 11.31 0.43 -2.21
CA GLU A 67 11.63 0.74 -3.60
C GLU A 67 10.34 0.75 -4.42
N ARG A 68 10.26 1.67 -5.39
CA ARG A 68 9.11 1.72 -6.28
C ARG A 68 8.99 0.41 -7.06
N GLY A 69 7.80 -0.19 -7.05
CA GLY A 69 7.52 -1.47 -7.70
C GLY A 69 7.86 -2.70 -6.86
N ASP A 70 8.32 -2.51 -5.62
CA ASP A 70 8.51 -3.58 -4.67
C ASP A 70 7.17 -4.13 -4.16
N SER A 71 7.21 -5.34 -3.60
CA SER A 71 6.03 -6.07 -3.12
C SER A 71 5.91 -5.98 -1.60
N VAL A 72 4.77 -5.46 -1.12
CA VAL A 72 4.46 -5.27 0.31
C VAL A 72 3.36 -6.19 0.78
#